data_AF-A0A971GGF3-F1
#
_entry.id   AF-A0A971GGF3-F1
#
_cell.length_a   1.000
_cell.length_b   1.000
_cell.length_c   1.000
_cell.angle_alpha   90.00
_cell.angle_beta   90.00
_cell.angle_gamma   90.00
#
_symmetry.space_group_name_H-M   'P 1'
#
loop_
_entity.id
_entity.type
_entity.pdbx_description
1 polymer ?
#
loop_
_entity_poly.entity_id
_entity_poly.type
_entity_poly.pdbx_seq_one_letter_code
_entity_poly.pdbx_strand_id
1 'polypeptide(L)'
;MGGEKMVRDRFERFLRHRQSLLYQYKMGDLTKNEFIEENYRTIERLKIEPFKKVDNIKKSVYNYHYYNVLAKFHYRLSKDYPAGSKQWRSYILQSNNYYYEKDKATMTILKLLDYKNIDAYFVKVRSRKLKNKLFEIVIRDPDVLMEINTLSLRYDGMESYDLVLHSKNPIILKGLRSNGVFRDEKIKSLTDSYINQIY
;
A
#
# COMPACT_ATOMS: atom_id res chain seq x y z
N MET A 1 -29.73 2.74 5.36
CA MET A 1 -28.81 2.60 6.51
C MET A 1 -28.10 1.23 6.63
N GLY A 2 -28.68 0.11 6.19
CA GLY A 2 -28.02 -1.22 6.32
C GLY A 2 -26.84 -1.48 5.35
N GLY A 3 -26.90 -0.97 4.12
CA GLY A 3 -25.88 -1.23 3.09
C GLY A 3 -24.51 -0.61 3.40
N GLU A 4 -24.47 0.65 3.83
CA GLU A 4 -23.20 1.33 4.19
C GLU A 4 -22.51 0.70 5.39
N LYS A 5 -23.28 0.22 6.38
CA LYS A 5 -22.75 -0.47 7.56
C LYS A 5 -22.11 -1.81 7.18
N MET A 6 -22.75 -2.58 6.30
CA MET A 6 -22.22 -3.85 5.78
C MET A 6 -20.98 -3.68 4.91
N VAL A 7 -20.96 -2.62 4.08
CA VAL A 7 -19.79 -2.25 3.27
C VAL A 7 -18.61 -1.85 4.17
N ARG A 8 -18.86 -1.06 5.22
CA ARG A 8 -17.85 -0.68 6.22
C ARG A 8 -17.25 -1.87 6.95
N ASP A 9 -18.06 -2.85 7.35
CA ASP A 9 -17.60 -4.09 7.99
C ASP A 9 -16.61 -4.88 7.11
N ARG A 10 -16.93 -5.03 5.82
CA ARG A 10 -16.07 -5.78 4.88
C ARG A 10 -14.70 -5.14 4.69
N PHE A 11 -14.62 -3.81 4.65
CA PHE A 11 -13.33 -3.12 4.56
C PHE A 11 -12.49 -3.27 5.82
N GLU A 12 -13.14 -3.22 6.98
CA GLU A 12 -12.48 -3.45 8.26
C GLU A 12 -11.95 -4.88 8.35
N ARG A 13 -12.72 -5.87 7.89
CA ARG A 13 -12.26 -7.26 7.77
C ARG A 13 -11.06 -7.41 6.85
N PHE A 14 -11.03 -6.71 5.71
CA PHE A 14 -9.90 -6.73 4.80
C PHE A 14 -8.64 -6.17 5.46
N LEU A 15 -8.71 -4.98 6.08
CA LEU A 15 -7.56 -4.35 6.71
C LEU A 15 -7.03 -5.20 7.87
N ARG A 16 -7.90 -5.78 8.70
CA ARG A 16 -7.49 -6.69 9.79
C ARG A 16 -6.78 -7.92 9.27
N HIS A 17 -7.37 -8.60 8.29
CA HIS A 17 -6.76 -9.82 7.74
C HIS A 17 -5.42 -9.50 7.08
N ARG A 18 -5.34 -8.38 6.35
CA ARG A 18 -4.07 -7.89 5.79
C ARG A 18 -3.00 -7.68 6.86
N GLN A 19 -3.34 -7.08 8.01
CA GLN A 19 -2.37 -6.87 9.09
C GLN A 19 -1.91 -8.19 9.71
N SER A 20 -2.82 -9.14 9.91
CA SER A 20 -2.46 -10.50 10.34
C SER A 20 -1.52 -11.18 9.35
N LEU A 21 -1.79 -11.10 8.04
CA LEU A 21 -0.90 -11.64 7.01
C LEU A 21 0.47 -10.95 7.03
N LEU A 22 0.52 -9.64 7.31
CA LEU A 22 1.78 -8.90 7.41
C LEU A 22 2.59 -9.36 8.62
N TYR A 23 1.93 -9.65 9.75
CA TYR A 23 2.58 -10.21 10.93
C TYR A 23 3.18 -11.58 10.65
N GLN A 24 2.38 -12.51 10.11
CA GLN A 24 2.83 -13.85 9.72
C GLN A 24 4.01 -13.80 8.74
N TYR A 25 3.93 -12.92 7.73
CA TYR A 25 5.05 -12.68 6.82
C TYR A 25 6.32 -12.18 7.53
N LYS A 26 6.19 -11.27 8.50
CA LYS A 26 7.33 -10.75 9.27
C LYS A 26 7.97 -11.83 10.16
N MET A 27 7.18 -12.76 10.69
CA MET A 27 7.66 -13.89 11.49
C MET A 27 8.29 -14.99 10.62
N GLY A 28 8.09 -14.95 9.30
CA GLY A 28 8.58 -15.95 8.36
C GLY A 28 7.59 -17.09 8.09
N ASP A 29 6.39 -17.03 8.66
CA ASP A 29 5.32 -18.03 8.49
C ASP A 29 4.68 -17.97 7.10
N LEU A 30 4.83 -16.85 6.41
CA LEU A 30 4.40 -16.67 5.03
C LEU A 30 5.57 -16.24 4.15
N THR A 31 5.65 -16.79 2.95
CA THR A 31 6.47 -16.25 1.88
C THR A 31 5.84 -14.98 1.30
N LYS A 32 6.64 -14.21 0.55
CA LYS A 32 6.15 -13.01 -0.15
C LYS A 32 5.04 -13.33 -1.17
N ASN A 33 5.11 -14.49 -1.82
CA ASN A 33 4.11 -14.92 -2.79
C ASN A 33 2.78 -15.29 -2.12
N GLU A 34 2.83 -16.06 -1.03
CA GLU A 34 1.65 -16.41 -0.22
C GLU A 34 1.00 -15.16 0.37
N PHE A 35 1.81 -14.23 0.91
CA PHE A 35 1.31 -12.95 1.41
C PHE A 35 0.53 -12.19 0.33
N ILE A 36 1.07 -12.08 -0.89
CA ILE A 36 0.38 -11.39 -2.01
C ILE A 36 -0.91 -12.12 -2.40
N GLU A 37 -0.86 -13.45 -2.50
CA GLU A 37 -2.00 -14.27 -2.92
C GLU A 37 -3.14 -14.25 -1.89
N GLU A 38 -2.84 -14.42 -0.61
CA GLU A 38 -3.85 -14.41 0.45
C GLU A 38 -4.50 -13.03 0.62
N ASN A 39 -3.75 -11.94 0.40
CA ASN A 39 -4.33 -10.61 0.33
C ASN A 39 -5.33 -10.49 -0.84
N TYR A 40 -4.98 -11.01 -2.01
CA TYR A 40 -5.87 -11.00 -3.18
C TYR A 40 -7.12 -11.86 -2.96
N ARG A 41 -6.97 -13.10 -2.47
CA ARG A 41 -8.09 -13.99 -2.11
C ARG A 41 -9.04 -13.35 -1.11
N THR A 42 -8.52 -12.53 -0.20
CA THR A 42 -9.34 -11.77 0.75
C THR A 42 -10.23 -10.73 0.07
N ILE A 43 -9.69 -10.01 -0.92
CA ILE A 43 -10.45 -9.06 -1.73
C ILE A 43 -11.60 -9.78 -2.45
N GLU A 44 -11.29 -10.87 -3.14
CA GLU A 44 -12.27 -11.68 -3.89
C GLU A 44 -13.36 -12.25 -2.97
N ARG A 45 -12.97 -12.86 -1.84
CA ARG A 45 -13.88 -13.48 -0.87
C ARG A 45 -14.83 -12.47 -0.24
N LEU A 46 -14.33 -11.28 0.10
CA LEU A 46 -15.16 -10.23 0.70
C LEU A 46 -15.97 -9.44 -0.35
N LYS A 47 -15.70 -9.65 -1.66
CA LYS A 47 -16.33 -8.91 -2.77
C LYS A 47 -16.30 -7.40 -2.53
N ILE A 48 -15.12 -6.91 -2.16
CA ILE A 48 -14.88 -5.50 -1.84
C ILE A 48 -14.37 -4.77 -3.07
N GLU A 49 -14.72 -3.49 -3.15
CA GLU A 49 -14.37 -2.59 -4.25
C GLU A 49 -13.74 -1.30 -3.68
N PRO A 50 -12.99 -0.53 -4.48
CA PRO A 50 -12.49 0.78 -4.06
C PRO A 50 -13.64 1.77 -3.86
N PHE A 51 -13.49 2.69 -2.89
CA PHE A 51 -14.43 3.79 -2.75
C PHE A 51 -14.33 4.75 -3.94
N LYS A 52 -15.47 5.07 -4.56
CA LYS A 52 -15.55 6.09 -5.62
C LYS A 52 -15.45 7.51 -5.06
N LYS A 53 -16.13 7.79 -3.95
CA LYS A 53 -16.05 9.06 -3.23
C LYS A 53 -15.11 8.92 -2.03
N VAL A 54 -13.93 9.52 -2.13
CA VAL A 54 -12.90 9.53 -1.09
C VAL A 54 -12.88 10.90 -0.42
N ASP A 55 -13.59 11.00 0.70
CA ASP A 55 -13.80 12.25 1.46
C ASP A 55 -13.13 12.23 2.85
N ASN A 56 -12.44 11.14 3.20
CA ASN A 56 -11.70 11.01 4.45
C ASN A 56 -10.46 10.11 4.27
N ILE A 57 -9.57 10.20 5.26
CA ILE A 57 -8.27 9.53 5.23
C ILE A 57 -8.42 8.01 5.20
N LYS A 58 -9.35 7.44 5.97
CA LYS A 58 -9.61 6.00 6.03
C LYS A 58 -9.97 5.40 4.68
N LYS A 59 -10.88 6.05 3.93
CA LYS A 59 -11.25 5.60 2.58
C LYS A 59 -10.05 5.64 1.63
N SER A 60 -9.20 6.66 1.75
CA SER A 60 -8.02 6.80 0.89
C SER A 60 -6.96 5.75 1.19
N VAL A 61 -6.71 5.47 2.48
CA VAL A 61 -5.79 4.42 2.93
C VAL A 61 -6.27 3.03 2.50
N TYR A 62 -7.57 2.77 2.62
CA TYR A 62 -8.15 1.55 2.09
C TYR A 62 -7.92 1.41 0.57
N ASN A 63 -8.25 2.44 -0.22
CA ASN A 63 -8.03 2.42 -1.67
C ASN A 63 -6.55 2.19 -2.01
N TYR A 64 -5.63 2.83 -1.28
CA TYR A 64 -4.20 2.59 -1.42
C TYR A 64 -3.84 1.11 -1.23
N HIS A 65 -4.30 0.48 -0.14
CA HIS A 65 -4.00 -0.93 0.12
C HIS A 65 -4.64 -1.86 -0.90
N TYR A 66 -5.90 -1.60 -1.26
CA TYR A 66 -6.63 -2.35 -2.28
C TYR A 66 -5.86 -2.38 -3.61
N TYR A 67 -5.54 -1.20 -4.16
CA TYR A 67 -4.83 -1.11 -5.44
C TYR A 67 -3.40 -1.64 -5.35
N ASN A 68 -2.71 -1.49 -4.22
CA ASN A 68 -1.38 -2.04 -4.02
C ASN A 68 -1.37 -3.58 -4.05
N VAL A 69 -2.39 -4.22 -3.49
CA VAL A 69 -2.55 -5.68 -3.53
C VAL A 69 -2.75 -6.14 -4.98
N LEU A 70 -3.70 -5.55 -5.69
CA LEU A 70 -3.98 -5.90 -7.09
C LEU A 70 -2.75 -5.68 -7.99
N ALA A 71 -2.06 -4.55 -7.83
CA ALA A 71 -0.87 -4.24 -8.61
C ALA A 71 0.22 -5.31 -8.44
N LYS A 72 0.45 -5.77 -7.20
CA LYS A 72 1.45 -6.79 -6.88
C LYS A 72 1.03 -8.18 -7.33
N PHE A 73 -0.25 -8.52 -7.19
CA PHE A 73 -0.80 -9.79 -7.63
C PHE A 73 -0.67 -9.95 -9.15
N HIS A 74 -1.12 -8.97 -9.94
CA HIS A 74 -0.98 -9.02 -11.40
C HIS A 74 0.48 -8.97 -11.86
N TYR A 75 1.36 -8.23 -11.16
CA TYR A 75 2.79 -8.30 -11.45
C TYR A 75 3.33 -9.72 -11.23
N ARG A 76 2.94 -10.39 -10.14
CA ARG A 76 3.34 -11.77 -9.87
C ARG A 76 2.80 -12.70 -10.94
N LEU A 77 1.51 -12.64 -11.28
CA LEU A 77 0.92 -13.46 -12.35
C LEU A 77 1.65 -13.29 -13.69
N SER A 78 2.15 -12.08 -14.00
CA SER A 78 2.94 -11.89 -15.22
C SER A 78 4.18 -12.78 -15.28
N LYS A 79 4.75 -13.18 -14.13
CA LYS A 79 5.95 -14.03 -14.04
C LYS A 79 5.70 -15.46 -14.46
N ASP A 80 4.44 -15.90 -14.48
CA ASP A 80 4.05 -17.23 -14.90
C ASP A 80 4.02 -17.37 -16.44
N TYR A 81 4.27 -16.27 -17.17
CA TYR A 81 4.26 -16.22 -18.63
C TYR A 81 5.59 -15.74 -19.21
N PRO A 82 5.96 -16.21 -20.42
CA PRO A 82 7.16 -15.73 -21.11
C PRO A 82 7.13 -14.21 -21.30
N ALA A 83 8.27 -13.56 -21.02
CA ALA A 83 8.41 -12.11 -21.17
C ALA A 83 8.09 -11.68 -22.61
N GLY A 84 7.24 -10.67 -22.76
CA GLY A 84 6.81 -10.17 -24.07
C GLY A 84 5.63 -10.93 -24.71
N SER A 85 5.17 -12.05 -24.13
CA SER A 85 3.93 -12.69 -24.58
C SER A 85 2.70 -11.78 -24.38
N LYS A 86 1.59 -12.09 -25.07
CA LYS A 86 0.32 -11.33 -24.95
C LYS A 86 -0.20 -11.33 -23.51
N GLN A 87 -0.15 -12.49 -22.85
CA GLN A 87 -0.56 -12.67 -21.46
C GLN A 87 0.34 -11.87 -20.51
N TRP A 88 1.66 -11.97 -20.67
CA TRP A 88 2.62 -11.19 -19.88
C TRP A 88 2.33 -9.69 -20.01
N ARG A 89 2.15 -9.18 -21.23
CA ARG A 89 1.84 -7.76 -21.48
C ARG A 89 0.53 -7.33 -20.84
N SER A 90 -0.51 -8.18 -20.92
CA SER A 90 -1.81 -7.93 -20.28
C SER A 90 -1.69 -7.78 -18.77
N TYR A 91 -1.00 -8.70 -18.09
CA TYR A 91 -0.83 -8.63 -16.64
C TYR A 91 0.05 -7.46 -16.20
N ILE A 92 1.10 -7.14 -16.96
CA ILE A 92 1.91 -5.94 -16.71
C ILE A 92 1.08 -4.67 -16.87
N LEU A 93 0.22 -4.57 -17.89
CA LEU A 93 -0.65 -3.42 -18.09
C LEU A 93 -1.63 -3.27 -16.92
N GLN A 94 -2.28 -4.35 -16.49
CA GLN A 94 -3.16 -4.34 -15.31
C GLN A 94 -2.40 -3.90 -14.05
N SER A 95 -1.21 -4.45 -13.80
CA SER A 95 -0.36 -4.06 -12.68
C SER A 95 -0.04 -2.57 -12.69
N ASN A 96 0.34 -2.02 -13.86
CA ASN A 96 0.65 -0.60 -14.02
C ASN A 96 -0.58 0.29 -13.79
N ASN A 97 -1.75 -0.11 -14.30
CA ASN A 97 -3.01 0.61 -14.07
C ASN A 97 -3.35 0.67 -12.58
N TYR A 98 -3.20 -0.44 -11.85
CA TYR A 98 -3.41 -0.45 -10.41
C TYR A 98 -2.36 0.36 -9.65
N TYR A 99 -1.09 0.37 -10.07
CA TYR A 99 -0.10 1.26 -9.47
C TYR A 99 -0.45 2.74 -9.67
N TYR A 100 -1.02 3.10 -10.82
CA TYR A 100 -1.50 4.45 -11.09
C TYR A 100 -2.67 4.83 -10.16
N GLU A 101 -3.67 3.97 -9.99
CA GLU A 101 -4.78 4.21 -9.05
C GLU A 101 -4.29 4.26 -7.58
N LYS A 102 -3.32 3.41 -7.23
CA LYS A 102 -2.65 3.44 -5.92
C LYS A 102 -1.92 4.77 -5.67
N ASP A 103 -1.27 5.33 -6.70
CA ASP A 103 -0.63 6.64 -6.60
C ASP A 103 -1.65 7.79 -6.50
N LYS A 104 -2.82 7.69 -7.15
CA LYS A 104 -3.92 8.65 -6.91
C LYS A 104 -4.39 8.62 -5.45
N ALA A 105 -4.58 7.43 -4.87
CA ALA A 105 -4.94 7.29 -3.46
C ALA A 105 -3.85 7.89 -2.53
N THR A 106 -2.58 7.74 -2.91
CA THR A 106 -1.45 8.37 -2.20
C THR A 106 -1.56 9.91 -2.26
N MET A 107 -1.82 10.48 -3.44
CA MET A 107 -2.00 11.94 -3.57
C MET A 107 -3.18 12.46 -2.74
N THR A 108 -4.29 11.72 -2.69
CA THR A 108 -5.44 12.09 -1.86
C THR A 108 -5.09 12.06 -0.37
N ILE A 109 -4.33 11.05 0.10
CA ILE A 109 -3.80 11.01 1.47
C ILE A 109 -2.99 12.28 1.76
N LEU A 110 -2.00 12.59 0.91
CA LEU A 110 -1.13 13.75 1.11
C LEU A 110 -1.91 15.08 1.18
N LYS A 111 -2.92 15.24 0.34
CA LYS A 111 -3.80 16.42 0.32
C LYS A 111 -4.67 16.54 1.56
N LEU A 112 -5.28 15.43 2.00
CA LEU A 112 -6.13 15.42 3.20
C LEU A 112 -5.34 15.78 4.47
N LEU A 113 -4.05 15.44 4.50
CA LEU A 113 -3.14 15.76 5.60
C LEU A 113 -2.48 17.13 5.46
N ASP A 114 -2.70 17.84 4.36
CA ASP A 114 -2.00 19.09 4.06
C ASP A 114 -0.48 18.96 4.21
N TYR A 115 0.06 17.79 3.84
CA TYR A 115 1.46 17.40 4.04
C TYR A 115 1.98 17.48 5.49
N LYS A 116 1.13 17.60 6.51
CA LYS A 116 1.53 17.65 7.92
C LYS A 116 1.82 16.25 8.46
N ASN A 117 2.77 16.17 9.41
CA ASN A 117 3.18 14.92 10.06
C ASN A 117 3.64 13.84 9.06
N ILE A 118 4.26 14.28 7.96
CA ILE A 118 4.80 13.42 6.89
C ILE A 118 6.31 13.55 6.85
N ASP A 119 6.98 12.41 6.73
CA ASP A 119 8.40 12.30 6.48
C ASP A 119 8.63 11.35 5.32
N ALA A 120 9.29 11.81 4.26
CA ALA A 120 9.52 11.02 3.06
C ALA A 120 10.97 11.02 2.62
N TYR A 121 11.44 9.90 2.06
CA TYR A 121 12.85 9.72 1.71
C TYR A 121 13.06 8.59 0.71
N PHE A 122 14.21 8.59 0.03
CA PHE A 122 14.57 7.48 -0.86
C PHE A 122 14.89 6.21 -0.07
N VAL A 123 14.43 5.07 -0.59
CA VAL A 123 14.70 3.77 0.04
C VAL A 123 16.01 3.18 -0.46
N LYS A 124 16.84 2.68 0.46
CA LYS A 124 17.99 1.80 0.15
C LYS A 124 17.49 0.46 -0.38
N VAL A 125 17.61 0.25 -1.69
CA VAL A 125 17.20 -0.97 -2.38
C VAL A 125 18.36 -1.66 -3.08
N ARG A 126 18.34 -3.01 -3.13
CA ARG A 126 19.27 -3.81 -3.93
C ARG A 126 19.00 -3.72 -5.44
N SER A 127 17.73 -3.51 -5.82
CA SER A 127 17.32 -3.47 -7.22
C SER A 127 17.84 -2.22 -7.94
N ARG A 128 18.68 -2.42 -8.98
CA ARG A 128 19.15 -1.34 -9.86
C ARG A 128 18.02 -0.56 -10.51
N LYS A 129 16.89 -1.22 -10.81
CA LYS A 129 15.71 -0.58 -11.43
C LYS A 129 14.96 0.35 -10.48
N LEU A 130 15.05 0.12 -9.17
CA LEU A 130 14.35 0.89 -8.14
C LEU A 130 15.26 1.92 -7.44
N LYS A 131 16.58 1.77 -7.56
CA LYS A 131 17.56 2.68 -6.98
C LYS A 131 17.30 4.12 -7.44
N ASN A 132 17.26 5.05 -6.49
CA ASN A 132 16.94 6.48 -6.68
C ASN A 132 15.56 6.76 -7.30
N LYS A 133 14.65 5.78 -7.29
CA LYS A 133 13.29 5.92 -7.83
C LYS A 133 12.23 5.57 -6.80
N LEU A 134 12.46 4.53 -6.00
CA LEU A 134 11.57 4.16 -4.92
C LEU A 134 11.81 5.06 -3.71
N PHE A 135 10.76 5.71 -3.26
CA PHE A 135 10.74 6.46 -2.01
C PHE A 135 9.62 5.97 -1.11
N GLU A 136 9.85 6.12 0.19
CA GLU A 136 8.94 5.80 1.27
C GLU A 136 8.35 7.11 1.81
N ILE A 137 7.08 7.07 2.18
CA ILE A 137 6.34 8.16 2.81
C ILE A 137 5.84 7.61 4.14
N VAL A 138 6.27 8.20 5.23
CA VAL A 138 5.93 7.81 6.60
C VAL A 138 5.00 8.87 7.17
N ILE A 139 3.80 8.45 7.57
CA ILE A 139 2.80 9.32 8.19
C ILE A 139 2.73 8.98 9.67
N ARG A 140 2.99 9.98 10.52
CA ARG A 140 3.07 9.87 11.98
C ARG A 140 1.95 10.62 12.71
N ASP A 141 0.92 11.02 11.97
CA ASP A 141 -0.19 11.79 12.51
C ASP A 141 -1.01 10.94 13.50
N PRO A 142 -1.10 11.31 14.79
CA PRO A 142 -1.79 10.50 15.80
C PRO A 142 -3.27 10.28 15.50
N ASP A 143 -3.96 11.27 14.92
CA ASP A 143 -5.38 11.17 14.62
C ASP A 143 -5.62 10.23 13.44
N VAL A 144 -4.76 10.29 12.43
CA VAL A 144 -4.77 9.35 11.29
C VAL A 144 -4.48 7.94 11.76
N LEU A 145 -3.44 7.78 12.58
CA LEU A 145 -3.04 6.49 13.12
C LEU A 145 -4.14 5.96 14.03
N MET A 146 -4.77 6.78 14.86
CA MET A 146 -5.92 6.39 15.66
C MET A 146 -7.11 6.03 14.78
N GLU A 147 -7.41 6.75 13.70
CA GLU A 147 -8.54 6.44 12.81
C GLU A 147 -8.32 5.10 12.07
N ILE A 148 -7.09 4.84 11.62
CA ILE A 148 -6.71 3.57 10.97
C ILE A 148 -6.61 2.45 12.00
N ASN A 149 -6.00 2.71 13.15
CA ASN A 149 -5.82 1.73 14.22
C ASN A 149 -7.11 1.46 14.97
N THR A 150 -8.10 2.35 15.03
CA THR A 150 -9.44 2.06 15.58
C THR A 150 -10.10 0.91 14.83
N LEU A 151 -9.70 0.65 13.58
CA LEU A 151 -10.13 -0.52 12.79
C LEU A 151 -9.47 -1.82 13.28
N SER A 152 -8.29 -1.72 13.88
CA SER A 152 -7.48 -2.80 14.43
C SER A 152 -7.73 -3.01 15.95
N LEU A 153 -7.80 -1.93 16.73
CA LEU A 153 -7.93 -1.90 18.20
C LEU A 153 -9.24 -2.46 18.71
N ARG A 154 -10.31 -2.49 17.90
CA ARG A 154 -11.54 -3.17 18.32
C ARG A 154 -11.35 -4.68 18.54
N TYR A 155 -10.29 -5.28 18.00
CA TYR A 155 -9.94 -6.69 18.20
C TYR A 155 -8.42 -6.91 17.98
N ASP A 156 -7.67 -6.95 19.09
CA ASP A 156 -6.31 -7.49 19.27
C ASP A 156 -5.10 -6.77 18.63
N GLY A 157 -4.78 -5.58 19.15
CA GLY A 157 -3.43 -5.29 19.67
C GLY A 157 -2.23 -5.09 18.73
N MET A 158 -2.38 -5.05 17.40
CA MET A 158 -1.23 -4.83 16.53
C MET A 158 -0.97 -3.32 16.29
N GLU A 159 -0.15 -2.70 17.15
CA GLU A 159 0.24 -1.29 17.02
C GLU A 159 1.19 -1.08 15.81
N SER A 160 0.67 -0.48 14.75
CA SER A 160 1.52 0.23 13.80
C SER A 160 1.57 1.71 14.19
N TYR A 161 2.73 2.16 14.65
CA TYR A 161 3.00 3.56 14.99
C TYR A 161 3.14 4.46 13.76
N ASP A 162 3.21 3.89 12.56
CA ASP A 162 3.40 4.62 11.32
C ASP A 162 2.54 4.03 10.19
N LEU A 163 1.94 4.90 9.37
CA LEU A 163 1.41 4.51 8.06
C LEU A 163 2.52 4.68 7.01
N VAL A 164 2.98 3.56 6.46
CA VAL A 164 4.07 3.53 5.49
C VAL A 164 3.55 3.32 4.07
N LEU A 165 3.77 4.30 3.21
CA LEU A 165 3.43 4.27 1.79
C LEU A 165 4.68 4.23 0.92
N HIS A 166 4.55 3.71 -0.30
CA HIS A 166 5.64 3.64 -1.26
C HIS A 166 5.20 4.20 -2.60
N SER A 167 6.05 4.97 -3.25
CA SER A 167 5.82 5.40 -4.63
C SER A 167 7.12 5.57 -5.42
N LYS A 168 6.96 5.67 -6.73
CA LYS A 168 8.00 6.06 -7.70
C LYS A 168 7.53 7.23 -8.58
N ASN A 169 6.35 7.78 -8.26
CA ASN A 169 5.71 8.76 -9.12
C ASN A 169 6.43 10.11 -8.98
N PRO A 170 6.94 10.69 -10.09
CA PRO A 170 7.68 11.95 -10.03
C PRO A 170 6.81 13.13 -9.61
N ILE A 171 5.49 13.09 -9.85
CA ILE A 171 4.55 14.14 -9.43
C ILE A 171 4.42 14.13 -7.91
N ILE A 172 4.28 12.95 -7.31
CA ILE A 172 4.23 12.79 -5.85
C ILE A 172 5.55 13.26 -5.23
N LEU A 173 6.68 12.85 -5.80
CA LEU A 173 8.01 13.28 -5.34
C LEU A 173 8.15 14.81 -5.38
N LYS A 174 7.73 15.44 -6.49
CA LYS A 174 7.73 16.90 -6.61
C LYS A 174 6.86 17.54 -5.52
N GLY A 175 5.66 17.03 -5.30
CA GLY A 175 4.76 17.51 -4.24
C GLY A 175 5.39 17.43 -2.85
N LEU A 176 6.02 16.30 -2.51
CA LEU A 176 6.70 16.13 -1.22
C LEU A 176 7.87 17.11 -1.05
N ARG A 177 8.70 17.30 -2.08
CA ARG A 177 9.81 18.27 -2.05
C ARG A 177 9.32 19.72 -1.94
N SER A 178 8.31 20.10 -2.72
CA SER A 178 7.75 21.45 -2.71
C SER A 178 7.11 21.83 -1.37
N ASN A 179 6.66 20.85 -0.59
CA ASN A 179 6.13 21.07 0.77
C ASN A 179 7.19 20.87 1.87
N GLY A 180 8.47 20.67 1.52
CA GLY A 180 9.56 20.56 2.50
C GLY A 180 9.56 19.27 3.33
N VAL A 181 8.78 18.25 2.94
CA VAL A 181 8.62 16.98 3.70
C VAL A 181 9.44 15.82 3.11
N PHE A 182 10.31 16.10 2.13
CA PHE A 182 11.15 15.10 1.49
C PHE A 182 12.63 15.30 1.83
N ARG A 183 13.28 14.24 2.30
CA ARG A 183 14.72 14.15 2.53
C ARG A 183 15.38 13.37 1.40
N ASP A 184 16.37 13.98 0.76
CA ASP A 184 17.10 13.36 -0.36
C ASP A 184 18.07 12.24 0.07
N GLU A 185 18.24 12.04 1.37
CA GLU A 185 18.98 10.94 1.95
C GLU A 185 18.38 9.58 1.60
N LYS A 186 19.25 8.57 1.53
CA LYS A 186 18.84 7.17 1.33
C LYS A 186 18.77 6.49 2.68
N ILE A 187 17.56 6.14 3.09
CA ILE A 187 17.31 5.52 4.39
C ILE A 187 16.90 4.07 4.16
N LYS A 188 17.22 3.22 5.14
CA LYS A 188 16.72 1.84 5.17
C LYS A 188 15.21 1.91 5.41
N SER A 189 14.42 1.19 4.62
CA SER A 189 12.96 1.23 4.76
C SER A 189 12.52 0.78 6.16
N LEU A 190 11.46 1.39 6.70
CA LEU A 190 10.79 0.88 7.91
C LEU A 190 10.16 -0.51 7.70
N THR A 191 10.00 -0.91 6.44
CA THR A 191 9.53 -2.22 6.00
C THR A 191 10.61 -2.97 5.20
N ASP A 192 11.88 -2.83 5.57
CA ASP A 192 13.02 -3.38 4.82
C ASP A 192 12.94 -4.89 4.54
N SER A 193 12.38 -5.68 5.49
CA SER A 193 12.16 -7.12 5.31
C SER A 193 11.28 -7.45 4.10
N TYR A 194 10.42 -6.51 3.68
CA TYR A 194 9.48 -6.64 2.57
C TYR A 194 10.03 -6.17 1.21
N ILE A 195 10.86 -5.12 1.21
CA ILE A 195 11.28 -4.43 -0.02
C ILE A 195 12.47 -5.12 -0.68
N ASN A 196 13.40 -5.67 0.11
CA ASN A 196 14.68 -6.18 -0.40
C ASN A 196 14.70 -7.69 -0.72
N GLN A 197 13.56 -8.38 -0.64
CA GLN A 197 13.44 -9.78 -1.10
C GLN A 197 13.27 -9.85 -2.62
N ILE A 198 14.09 -10.70 -3.25
CA ILE A 198 14.16 -10.96 -4.71
C ILE A 198 12.89 -11.71 -5.16
N TYR A 199 12.43 -11.42 -6.40
CA TYR A 199 11.38 -12.17 -7.11
C TYR A 199 12.00 -13.30 -7.93
#